data_AF-A0A1Z5LHJ3-F1
#
_entry.id   AF-A0A1Z5LHJ3-F1
#
_cell.length_a   1.000
_cell.length_b   1.000
_cell.length_c   1.000
_cell.angle_alpha   90.00
_cell.angle_beta   90.00
_cell.angle_gamma   90.00
#
_symmetry.space_group_name_H-M   'P 1'
#
loop_
_entity.id
_entity.type
_entity.pdbx_description
1 polymer ?
#
loop_
_entity_poly.entity_id
_entity_poly.type
_entity_poly.pdbx_seq_one_letter_code
_entity_poly.pdbx_strand_id
1 'polypeptide(L)'
;MTGFSSKPILIDGQGHLLGRLAAIVAKTLLHGQKVVIVRCEGICISGSFFRNKLKYLSFLRKRCNVNPARGPFHFRAPSKIFWRTVRGMLPHKTKRGANALAKLKMFEGIPPPYDRKKRMVVPAALRVLRLNPRRKYCTLGRLGHEVLAHSQGYVAPQDEARGQCSGKALDV
;
A
#
# COMPACT_ATOMS: atom_id res chain seq x y z
N MET A 1 10.06 13.75 -22.26
CA MET A 1 9.41 12.46 -22.58
C MET A 1 8.31 12.16 -21.57
N THR A 2 7.07 12.58 -21.82
CA THR A 2 5.93 12.24 -20.94
C THR A 2 4.66 12.12 -21.78
N GLY A 3 4.61 11.06 -22.61
CA GLY A 3 3.36 10.58 -23.21
C GLY A 3 2.68 9.58 -22.27
N PHE A 4 1.36 9.44 -22.38
CA PHE A 4 0.61 8.39 -21.70
C PHE A 4 1.12 7.01 -22.16
N SER A 5 1.66 6.21 -21.24
CA SER A 5 2.18 4.88 -21.59
C SER A 5 1.13 3.83 -21.30
N SER A 6 0.85 2.94 -22.24
CA SER A 6 -0.01 1.78 -21.99
C SER A 6 0.61 0.78 -20.99
N LYS A 7 1.94 0.81 -20.84
CA LYS A 7 2.71 -0.10 -19.97
C LYS A 7 2.49 0.27 -18.49
N PRO A 8 2.26 -0.72 -17.60
CA PRO A 8 2.11 -0.44 -16.18
C PRO A 8 3.42 0.08 -15.57
N ILE A 9 3.33 1.15 -14.79
CA ILE A 9 4.46 1.62 -13.98
C ILE A 9 4.57 0.71 -12.77
N LEU A 10 5.68 0.00 -12.67
CA LEU A 10 6.01 -0.85 -11.53
C LEU A 10 6.78 -0.03 -10.51
N ILE A 11 6.21 0.17 -9.31
CA ILE A 11 6.80 0.95 -8.22
C ILE A 11 7.17 0.00 -7.08
N ASP A 12 8.38 0.16 -6.57
CA ASP A 12 8.81 -0.49 -5.34
C ASP A 12 8.34 0.30 -4.12
N GLY A 13 7.57 -0.33 -3.23
CA GLY A 13 7.05 0.29 -2.01
C GLY A 13 8.07 0.41 -0.88
N GLN A 14 9.19 -0.32 -0.95
CA GLN A 14 10.17 -0.35 0.15
C GLN A 14 10.75 1.04 0.42
N GLY A 15 10.78 1.45 1.70
CA GLY A 15 11.41 2.71 2.11
C GLY A 15 10.66 3.98 1.68
N HIS A 16 9.44 3.87 1.15
CA HIS A 16 8.62 5.03 0.78
C HIS A 16 7.70 5.45 1.94
N LEU A 17 7.37 6.75 2.02
CA LEU A 17 6.41 7.27 2.98
C LEU A 17 4.97 7.11 2.48
N LEU A 18 4.12 6.41 3.25
CA LEU A 18 2.74 6.02 2.93
C LEU A 18 1.94 7.13 2.22
N GLY A 19 1.75 8.27 2.89
CA GLY A 19 0.92 9.35 2.36
C GLY A 19 1.53 10.06 1.15
N ARG A 20 2.86 10.21 1.11
CA ARG A 20 3.54 10.88 -0.01
C ARG A 20 3.49 10.03 -1.28
N LEU A 21 3.69 8.73 -1.14
CA LEU A 21 3.57 7.79 -2.24
C LEU A 21 2.12 7.74 -2.73
N ALA A 22 1.15 7.64 -1.81
CA ALA A 22 -0.27 7.58 -2.16
C ALA A 22 -0.75 8.81 -2.96
N ALA A 23 -0.29 10.02 -2.62
CA ALA A 23 -0.68 11.25 -3.31
C ALA A 23 -0.19 11.28 -4.76
N ILE A 24 1.07 10.88 -4.99
CA ILE A 24 1.66 10.81 -6.33
C ILE A 24 0.95 9.74 -7.15
N VAL A 25 0.73 8.57 -6.56
CA VAL A 25 0.02 7.46 -7.20
C VAL A 25 -1.40 7.88 -7.58
N ALA A 26 -2.15 8.49 -6.67
CA ALA A 26 -3.51 8.96 -6.94
C ALA A 26 -3.57 9.90 -8.15
N LYS A 27 -2.63 10.85 -8.26
CA LYS A 27 -2.56 11.77 -9.41
C LYS A 27 -2.23 11.01 -10.70
N THR A 28 -1.28 10.09 -10.68
CA THR A 28 -0.95 9.27 -11.87
C THR A 28 -2.11 8.39 -12.35
N LEU A 29 -2.92 7.87 -11.42
CA LEU A 29 -4.13 7.10 -11.75
C LEU A 29 -5.20 7.97 -12.41
N LEU A 30 -5.38 9.22 -11.95
CA LEU A 30 -6.30 10.19 -12.56
C LEU A 30 -5.86 10.67 -13.95
N HIS A 31 -4.54 10.68 -14.21
CA HIS A 31 -3.99 10.85 -15.55
C HIS A 31 -4.19 9.62 -16.43
N GLY A 32 -4.66 8.51 -15.87
CA GLY A 32 -5.06 7.33 -16.61
C GLY A 32 -3.96 6.27 -16.76
N GLN A 33 -2.81 6.46 -16.11
CA GLN A 33 -1.70 5.52 -16.10
C GLN A 33 -2.02 4.28 -15.25
N LYS A 34 -1.61 3.10 -15.70
CA LYS A 34 -1.68 1.86 -14.91
C LYS A 34 -0.50 1.82 -13.94
N VAL A 35 -0.75 1.55 -12.66
CA VAL A 35 0.29 1.54 -11.62
C VAL A 35 0.21 0.23 -10.84
N VAL A 36 1.36 -0.42 -10.68
CA VAL A 36 1.54 -1.61 -9.88
C VAL A 36 2.53 -1.31 -8.78
N ILE A 37 2.14 -1.55 -7.52
CA ILE A 37 3.03 -1.38 -6.38
C ILE A 37 3.36 -2.75 -5.81
N VAL A 38 4.65 -3.02 -5.64
CA VAL A 38 5.16 -4.25 -5.00
C VAL A 38 5.77 -3.92 -3.65
N ARG A 39 5.92 -4.92 -2.79
CA ARG A 39 6.48 -4.77 -1.44
C ARG A 39 5.77 -3.73 -0.57
N CYS A 40 4.44 -3.80 -0.52
CA CYS A 40 3.64 -2.88 0.29
C CYS A 40 3.96 -2.95 1.80
N GLU A 41 4.47 -4.09 2.28
CA GLU A 41 4.95 -4.28 3.66
C GLU A 41 6.15 -3.40 4.02
N GLY A 42 6.97 -3.04 3.03
CA GLY A 42 8.14 -2.19 3.18
C GLY A 42 7.85 -0.69 3.23
N ILE A 43 6.58 -0.29 3.07
CA ILE A 43 6.16 1.12 3.13
C ILE A 43 6.28 1.63 4.57
N CYS A 44 6.77 2.84 4.72
CA CYS A 44 7.05 3.49 5.99
C CYS A 44 6.00 4.55 6.35
N ILE A 45 5.74 4.71 7.63
CA ILE A 45 4.97 5.81 8.22
C ILE A 45 5.90 6.55 9.16
N SER A 46 5.96 7.87 9.05
CA SER A 46 6.71 8.70 10.00
C SER A 46 6.13 8.61 11.41
N GLY A 47 6.99 8.75 12.42
CA GLY A 47 6.61 8.67 13.82
C GLY A 47 6.84 7.29 14.42
N SER A 48 6.85 7.23 15.76
CA SER A 48 7.10 5.99 16.49
C SER A 48 6.05 4.92 16.17
N PHE A 49 6.48 3.67 16.27
CA PHE A 49 5.62 2.51 16.12
C PHE A 49 4.37 2.59 17.02
N PHE A 50 4.57 2.85 18.31
CA PHE A 50 3.50 2.95 19.30
C PHE A 50 2.43 4.00 18.95
N ARG A 51 2.85 5.18 18.50
CA ARG A 51 1.91 6.24 18.08
C ARG A 51 1.06 5.81 16.88
N ASN A 52 1.69 5.18 15.89
CA ASN A 52 0.98 4.71 14.69
C ASN A 52 0.05 3.53 15.01
N LYS A 53 0.43 2.65 15.94
CA LYS A 53 -0.44 1.60 16.48
C LYS A 53 -1.68 2.18 17.15
N LEU A 54 -1.53 3.14 18.06
CA LEU A 54 -2.67 3.78 18.73
C LEU A 54 -3.64 4.45 17.76
N LYS A 55 -3.12 5.13 16.72
CA LYS A 55 -3.95 5.69 15.65
C LYS A 55 -4.77 4.62 14.93
N TYR A 56 -4.13 3.49 14.62
CA TYR A 56 -4.82 2.39 13.95
C TYR A 56 -5.83 1.69 14.87
N LEU A 57 -5.52 1.49 16.16
CA LEU A 57 -6.46 0.95 17.14
C LEU A 57 -7.67 1.86 17.35
N SER A 58 -7.49 3.19 17.37
CA SER A 58 -8.60 4.14 17.37
C SER A 58 -9.49 3.98 16.14
N PHE A 59 -8.88 3.72 14.98
CA PHE A 59 -9.62 3.44 13.76
C PHE A 59 -10.45 2.16 13.85
N LEU A 60 -9.93 1.08 14.46
CA LEU A 60 -10.66 -0.18 14.66
C LEU A 60 -11.87 -0.07 15.57
N ARG A 61 -11.85 0.85 16.53
CA ARG A 61 -13.00 1.12 17.41
C ARG A 61 -14.19 1.70 16.66
N LYS A 62 -13.99 2.25 15.46
CA LYS A 62 -15.07 2.82 14.64
C LYS A 62 -15.89 1.68 14.03
N ARG A 63 -17.12 1.50 14.51
CA ARG A 63 -18.10 0.53 13.99
C ARG A 63 -19.49 1.17 13.92
N CYS A 64 -20.36 0.64 13.07
CA CYS A 64 -21.78 0.98 13.13
C CYS A 64 -22.40 0.26 14.33
N ASN A 65 -23.09 0.98 15.22
CA ASN A 65 -23.71 0.39 16.40
C ASN A 65 -24.89 -0.54 16.04
N VAL A 66 -25.63 -0.22 14.97
CA VAL A 66 -26.83 -0.98 14.56
C VAL A 66 -26.44 -2.30 13.91
N ASN A 67 -25.62 -2.25 12.85
CA ASN A 67 -25.11 -3.46 12.19
C ASN A 67 -23.63 -3.25 11.81
N PRO A 68 -22.69 -3.90 12.52
CA PRO A 68 -21.26 -3.78 12.24
C PRO A 68 -20.87 -4.13 10.79
N ALA A 69 -21.60 -5.02 10.12
CA ALA A 69 -21.33 -5.43 8.73
C ALA A 69 -21.58 -4.32 7.70
N ARG A 70 -22.47 -3.36 8.00
CA ARG A 70 -22.69 -2.17 7.16
C ARG A 70 -21.69 -1.05 7.43
N GLY A 71 -20.88 -1.19 8.47
CA GLY A 71 -19.98 -0.16 8.96
C GLY A 71 -18.67 -0.04 8.18
N PRO A 72 -17.71 0.74 8.71
CA PRO A 72 -16.38 0.86 8.13
C PRO A 72 -15.64 -0.48 8.13
N PHE A 73 -15.17 -0.92 6.97
CA PHE A 73 -14.32 -2.11 6.86
C PHE A 73 -12.89 -1.84 7.35
N HIS A 74 -12.35 -2.76 8.14
CA HIS A 74 -11.03 -2.66 8.75
C HIS A 74 -10.01 -3.58 8.08
N PHE A 75 -9.41 -3.11 6.99
CA PHE A 75 -8.42 -3.88 6.23
C PHE A 75 -7.08 -4.00 6.95
N ARG A 76 -6.63 -5.22 7.21
CA ARG A 76 -5.44 -5.51 8.01
C ARG A 76 -4.15 -5.72 7.20
N ALA A 77 -4.29 -6.25 5.98
CA ALA A 77 -3.18 -6.49 5.06
C ALA A 77 -2.52 -5.16 4.64
N PRO A 78 -1.17 -5.01 4.68
CA PRO A 78 -0.49 -3.76 4.33
C PRO A 78 -0.82 -3.26 2.92
N SER A 79 -1.03 -4.16 1.96
CA SER A 79 -1.52 -3.82 0.61
C SER A 79 -2.88 -3.11 0.63
N LYS A 80 -3.85 -3.64 1.39
CA LYS A 80 -5.19 -3.06 1.50
C LYS A 80 -5.22 -1.81 2.38
N ILE A 81 -4.32 -1.68 3.35
CA ILE A 81 -4.10 -0.42 4.07
C ILE A 81 -3.66 0.67 3.09
N PHE A 82 -2.68 0.38 2.24
CA PHE A 82 -2.25 1.31 1.19
C PHE A 82 -3.39 1.61 0.20
N TRP A 83 -4.12 0.59 -0.26
CA TRP A 83 -5.30 0.75 -1.14
C TRP A 83 -6.29 1.77 -0.58
N ARG A 84 -6.62 1.63 0.71
CA ARG A 84 -7.54 2.54 1.38
C ARG A 84 -7.02 3.97 1.41
N THR A 85 -5.73 4.18 1.63
CA THR A 85 -5.15 5.53 1.59
C THR A 85 -5.26 6.16 0.21
N VAL A 86 -4.98 5.41 -0.86
CA VAL A 86 -5.15 5.89 -2.24
C VAL A 86 -6.62 6.14 -2.57
N ARG A 87 -7.52 5.23 -2.17
CA ARG A 87 -8.97 5.42 -2.32
C ARG A 87 -9.48 6.68 -1.62
N GLY A 88 -8.92 7.02 -0.46
CA GLY A 88 -9.23 8.25 0.26
C GLY A 88 -8.79 9.53 -0.47
N MET A 89 -7.82 9.43 -1.38
CA MET A 89 -7.30 10.54 -2.19
C MET A 89 -7.97 10.63 -3.58
N LEU A 90 -8.87 9.71 -3.92
CA LEU A 90 -9.58 9.66 -5.19
C LEU A 90 -11.09 9.90 -5.01
N PRO A 91 -11.77 10.54 -5.99
CA PRO A 91 -13.23 10.68 -6.01
C PRO A 91 -13.91 9.34 -6.37
N HIS A 92 -13.70 8.32 -5.55
CA HIS A 92 -14.04 6.91 -5.84
C HIS A 92 -15.54 6.61 -5.94
N LYS A 93 -16.41 7.54 -5.51
CA LYS A 93 -17.87 7.43 -5.71
C LYS A 93 -18.28 7.73 -7.16
N THR A 94 -17.44 8.43 -7.92
CA THR A 94 -17.69 8.74 -9.32
C THR A 94 -17.17 7.63 -10.23
N LYS A 95 -17.79 7.45 -11.41
CA LYS A 95 -17.33 6.49 -12.43
C LYS A 95 -15.86 6.68 -12.79
N ARG A 96 -15.42 7.93 -12.94
CA ARG A 96 -14.01 8.29 -13.21
C ARG A 96 -13.07 7.79 -12.12
N GLY A 97 -13.43 8.01 -10.85
CA GLY A 97 -12.62 7.57 -9.70
C GLY A 97 -12.59 6.05 -9.54
N ALA A 98 -13.71 5.36 -9.80
CA ALA A 98 -13.78 3.91 -9.82
C ALA A 98 -12.85 3.33 -10.91
N ASN A 99 -12.89 3.89 -12.12
CA ASN A 99 -12.00 3.49 -13.22
C ASN A 99 -10.52 3.75 -12.90
N ALA A 100 -10.21 4.82 -12.17
CA ALA A 100 -8.85 5.09 -11.71
C ALA A 100 -8.37 4.07 -10.68
N LEU A 101 -9.23 3.66 -9.74
CA LEU A 101 -8.90 2.61 -8.77
C LEU A 101 -8.69 1.24 -9.43
N ALA A 102 -9.46 0.90 -10.46
CA ALA A 102 -9.29 -0.36 -11.20
C ALA A 102 -7.92 -0.47 -11.91
N LYS A 103 -7.24 0.66 -12.14
CA LYS A 103 -5.89 0.71 -12.75
C LYS A 103 -4.76 0.48 -11.74
N LEU A 104 -5.06 0.48 -10.44
CA LEU A 104 -4.10 0.25 -9.37
C LEU A 104 -4.06 -1.24 -9.00
N LYS A 105 -2.88 -1.83 -9.03
CA LYS A 105 -2.63 -3.16 -8.45
C LYS A 105 -1.58 -3.08 -7.35
N MET A 106 -1.74 -3.87 -6.30
CA MET A 106 -0.82 -3.89 -5.16
C MET A 106 -0.57 -5.30 -4.71
N PHE A 107 0.67 -5.54 -4.29
CA PHE A 107 1.13 -6.84 -3.83
C PHE A 107 1.99 -6.72 -2.59
N GLU A 108 1.90 -7.74 -1.75
CA GLU A 108 2.81 -7.97 -0.63
C GLU A 108 3.92 -8.88 -1.15
N GLY A 109 5.17 -8.52 -0.91
CA GLY A 109 6.30 -9.10 -1.62
C GLY A 109 6.29 -8.81 -3.12
N ILE A 110 6.94 -9.68 -3.90
CA ILE A 110 7.11 -9.54 -5.35
C ILE A 110 6.62 -10.81 -6.05
N PRO A 111 5.39 -10.81 -6.59
CA PRO A 111 4.90 -11.98 -7.31
C PRO A 111 5.53 -12.10 -8.72
N PRO A 112 5.76 -13.32 -9.22
CA PRO A 112 5.96 -13.55 -10.66
C PRO A 112 4.70 -13.03 -11.39
N PRO A 113 4.78 -12.22 -12.47
CA PRO A 113 5.89 -11.91 -13.38
C PRO A 113 6.59 -10.55 -13.13
N TYR A 114 6.41 -9.92 -11.97
CA TYR A 114 6.96 -8.58 -11.68
C TYR A 114 8.41 -8.62 -11.19
N ASP A 115 8.87 -9.78 -10.74
CA ASP A 115 10.23 -9.98 -10.24
C ASP A 115 11.31 -9.66 -11.28
N ARG A 116 11.11 -10.11 -12.52
CA ARG A 116 12.04 -9.89 -13.64
C ARG A 116 11.93 -8.48 -14.25
N LYS A 117 11.00 -7.64 -13.80
CA LYS A 117 10.75 -6.32 -14.37
C LYS A 117 11.48 -5.25 -13.57
N LYS A 118 12.01 -4.24 -14.27
CA LYS A 118 12.63 -3.09 -13.62
C LYS A 118 11.60 -2.35 -12.78
N ARG A 119 11.89 -2.25 -11.49
CA ARG A 119 11.09 -1.52 -10.51
C ARG A 119 11.56 -0.07 -10.44
N MET A 120 10.61 0.84 -10.41
CA MET A 120 10.86 2.27 -10.29
C MET A 120 10.71 2.71 -8.83
N VAL A 121 11.47 3.74 -8.47
CA VAL A 121 11.42 4.38 -7.16
C VAL A 121 10.92 5.80 -7.35
N VAL A 122 10.17 6.32 -6.36
CA VAL A 122 9.64 7.68 -6.38
C VAL A 122 10.44 8.55 -5.40
N PRO A 123 11.44 9.33 -5.87
CA PRO A 123 12.34 10.08 -4.98
C PRO A 123 11.60 11.07 -4.07
N ALA A 124 10.50 11.65 -4.56
CA ALA A 124 9.68 12.59 -3.81
C ALA A 124 8.97 11.96 -2.58
N ALA A 125 8.87 10.64 -2.53
CA ALA A 125 8.23 9.88 -1.47
C ALA A 125 9.22 9.01 -0.67
N LEU A 126 10.50 8.93 -1.06
CA LEU A 126 11.50 8.17 -0.31
C LEU A 126 11.71 8.71 1.10
N ARG A 127 11.68 7.81 2.08
CA ARG A 127 11.90 8.12 3.50
C ARG A 127 13.25 8.77 3.73
N VAL A 128 14.33 8.21 3.17
CA VAL A 128 15.71 8.68 3.39
C VAL A 128 15.87 10.14 2.97
N LEU A 129 15.19 10.55 1.88
CA LEU A 129 15.27 11.91 1.36
C LEU A 129 14.31 12.89 2.07
N ARG A 130 13.23 12.39 2.66
CA ARG A 130 12.12 13.23 3.17
C ARG A 130 12.02 13.28 4.69
N LEU A 131 12.58 12.32 5.39
CA LEU A 131 12.55 12.24 6.85
C LEU A 131 13.96 12.45 7.40
N ASN A 132 14.10 13.31 8.41
CA ASN A 132 15.37 13.49 9.11
C ASN A 132 15.83 12.13 9.70
N PRO A 133 17.09 11.71 9.51
CA PRO A 133 17.62 10.42 9.98
C PRO A 133 17.37 10.11 11.47
N ARG A 134 17.33 11.14 12.33
CA ARG A 134 17.11 10.97 13.78
C ARG A 134 15.64 10.68 14.15
N ARG A 135 14.70 10.83 13.22
CA ARG A 135 13.27 10.67 13.50
C ARG A 135 12.85 9.21 13.34
N LYS A 136 12.17 8.68 14.36
CA LYS A 136 11.60 7.33 14.36
C LYS A 136 10.54 7.19 13.25
N TYR A 137 10.48 5.99 12.67
CA TYR A 137 9.46 5.59 11.70
C TYR A 137 8.94 4.20 12.05
N CYS A 138 7.86 3.81 11.38
CA CYS A 138 7.20 2.51 11.50
C CYS A 138 7.06 1.90 10.11
N THR A 139 7.21 0.59 9.96
CA THR A 139 6.92 -0.14 8.72
C THR A 139 5.48 -0.65 8.73
N LEU A 140 4.83 -0.63 7.57
CA LEU A 140 3.47 -1.12 7.42
C LEU A 140 3.37 -2.62 7.71
N GLY A 141 4.39 -3.40 7.36
CA GLY A 141 4.44 -4.83 7.68
C GLY A 141 4.33 -5.09 9.18
N ARG A 142 5.12 -4.38 9.99
CA ARG A 142 5.05 -4.51 11.46
C ARG A 142 3.71 -4.05 12.02
N LEU A 143 3.17 -2.93 11.51
CA LEU A 143 1.86 -2.42 11.94
C LEU A 143 0.74 -3.39 11.59
N GLY A 144 0.76 -3.98 10.38
CA GLY A 144 -0.21 -4.97 9.94
C GLY A 144 -0.16 -6.20 10.84
N HIS A 145 1.04 -6.75 11.06
CA HIS A 145 1.24 -7.96 11.87
C HIS A 145 0.68 -7.84 13.29
N GLU A 146 1.02 -6.77 14.02
CA GLU A 146 0.55 -6.58 15.39
C GLU A 146 -0.98 -6.36 15.50
N VAL A 147 -1.62 -6.04 14.38
CA VAL A 147 -3.06 -5.77 14.31
C VAL A 147 -3.83 -6.94 13.66
N LEU A 148 -3.11 -7.92 13.09
CA LEU A 148 -3.61 -9.10 12.36
C LEU A 148 -3.85 -10.33 13.25
N ALA A 149 -3.60 -10.27 14.56
CA ALA A 149 -3.34 -11.40 15.45
C ALA A 149 -4.37 -12.57 15.57
N HIS A 150 -5.39 -12.68 14.70
CA HIS A 150 -6.30 -13.83 14.70
C HIS A 150 -6.60 -14.50 13.34
N SER A 151 -6.06 -14.06 12.19
CA SER A 151 -6.29 -14.81 10.94
C SER A 151 -5.20 -14.57 9.90
N GLN A 152 -4.55 -15.67 9.50
CA GLN A 152 -3.58 -15.83 8.40
C GLN A 152 -2.17 -15.33 8.70
N GLY A 153 -1.24 -16.29 8.69
CA GLY A 153 0.19 -16.07 8.83
C GLY A 153 0.69 -15.00 7.87
N TYR A 154 1.45 -14.07 8.43
CA TYR A 154 2.33 -13.23 7.63
C TYR A 154 3.23 -14.16 6.81
N VAL A 155 3.04 -14.18 5.48
CA VAL A 155 4.05 -14.76 4.60
C VAL A 155 5.25 -13.84 4.77
N ALA A 156 6.25 -14.29 5.53
CA ALA A 156 7.56 -13.66 5.54
C ALA A 156 7.99 -13.45 4.08
N PRO A 157 8.64 -12.33 3.73
CA PRO A 157 9.10 -12.12 2.37
C PRO A 157 9.92 -13.35 1.95
N GLN A 158 9.42 -14.11 0.98
CA GLN A 158 10.15 -15.22 0.34
C GLN A 158 11.35 -14.72 -0.49
N ASP A 159 11.80 -13.48 -0.25
CA ASP A 159 12.92 -12.86 -0.92
C ASP A 159 14.25 -13.57 -0.54
N GLU A 160 14.32 -14.27 0.61
CA GLU A 160 15.51 -15.06 1.01
C GLU A 160 15.45 -16.54 0.58
N ALA A 161 14.28 -17.06 0.19
CA ALA A 161 14.07 -18.45 -0.22
C ALA A 161 13.57 -18.54 -1.68
N ARG A 162 14.51 -18.42 -2.63
CA ARG A 162 14.53 -19.04 -3.97
C ARG A 162 13.18 -19.37 -4.64
N GLY A 163 12.89 -18.73 -5.79
CA GLY A 163 12.46 -19.46 -6.99
C GLY A 163 11.17 -20.29 -6.95
N GLN A 164 10.20 -20.03 -6.07
CA GLN A 164 8.92 -20.74 -6.09
C GLN A 164 7.72 -19.78 -6.06
N CYS A 165 6.94 -19.92 -7.14
CA CYS A 165 5.70 -19.22 -7.42
C CYS A 165 4.64 -19.46 -6.33
N SER A 166 4.01 -18.38 -5.85
CA SER A 166 2.54 -18.22 -5.87
C SER A 166 2.14 -16.94 -5.13
N GLY A 167 2.03 -15.81 -5.83
CA GLY A 167 1.37 -14.63 -5.29
C GLY A 167 -0.09 -14.58 -5.73
N LYS A 168 -1.02 -14.79 -4.79
CA LYS A 168 -2.44 -14.52 -5.05
C LYS A 168 -2.62 -13.01 -5.26
N ALA A 169 -3.08 -12.61 -6.45
CA ALA A 169 -3.55 -11.26 -6.66
C ALA A 169 -4.78 -11.03 -5.78
N LEU A 170 -4.74 -9.99 -4.95
CA LEU A 170 -5.95 -9.51 -4.29
C LEU A 170 -6.68 -8.59 -5.27
N ASP A 171 -7.38 -9.19 -6.23
CA ASP A 171 -8.39 -8.48 -7.00
C ASP A 171 -9.43 -7.92 -6.00
N VAL A 172 -9.68 -6.61 -6.10
CA VAL A 172 -10.67 -5.90 -5.27
C VAL A 172 -12.02 -6.01 -5.94
#